data_AF-A0A356BGB1-F1
#
_entry.id   AF-A0A356BGB1-F1
#
_cell.length_a   1.000
_cell.length_b   1.000
_cell.length_c   1.000
_cell.angle_alpha   90.00
_cell.angle_beta   90.00
_cell.angle_gamma   90.00
#
_symmetry.space_group_name_H-M   'P 1'
#
loop_
_entity.id
_entity.type
_entity.pdbx_description
1 polymer ?
#
loop_
_entity_poly.entity_id
_entity_poly.type
_entity_poly.pdbx_seq_one_letter_code
_entity_poly.pdbx_strand_id
1 'polypeptide(L)'
;MTTRGEFSSRIGFILAASGSAVGLGNIWGFPAQVASNGGAAFVLMYLILAFLLAYPVLMAEFLIGRATESNVVDALGKVSKGLSGRLVGMWGIVTVSLILAFYGIVGGWMLSY
;
A
#
# COMPACT_ATOMS: atom_id res chain seq x y z
N MET A 1 16.00 -24.30 -4.22
CA MET A 1 15.30 -23.16 -3.58
C MET A 1 15.90 -21.90 -4.16
N THR A 2 15.13 -21.12 -4.91
CA THR A 2 15.60 -19.83 -5.43
C THR A 2 15.79 -18.87 -4.24
N THR A 3 17.02 -18.40 -4.04
CA THR A 3 17.34 -17.41 -3.01
C THR A 3 16.52 -16.14 -3.26
N ARG A 4 15.66 -15.76 -2.30
CA ARG A 4 14.90 -14.50 -2.39
C ARG A 4 15.87 -13.32 -2.27
N GLY A 5 15.67 -12.30 -3.10
CA GLY A 5 16.44 -11.06 -3.01
C GLY A 5 16.05 -10.28 -1.77
N GLU A 6 17.02 -9.98 -0.91
CA GLU A 6 16.86 -9.05 0.20
C GLU A 6 17.38 -7.66 -0.17
N PHE A 7 16.87 -6.64 0.52
CA PHE A 7 17.42 -5.30 0.36
C PHE A 7 18.81 -5.22 0.98
N SER A 8 19.81 -4.91 0.15
CA SER A 8 21.21 -4.75 0.57
C SER A 8 21.44 -3.59 1.56
N SER A 9 20.53 -2.60 1.61
CA SER A 9 20.63 -1.44 2.51
C SER A 9 19.28 -1.04 3.12
N ARG A 10 19.30 -0.63 4.40
CA ARG A 10 18.13 -0.08 5.10
C ARG A 10 17.58 1.16 4.41
N ILE A 11 18.46 1.99 3.85
CA ILE A 11 18.06 3.19 3.11
C ILE A 11 17.32 2.78 1.84
N GLY A 12 17.80 1.73 1.15
CA GLY A 12 17.13 1.18 -0.03
C GLY A 12 15.72 0.67 0.29
N PHE A 13 15.54 -0.01 1.41
CA PHE A 13 14.21 -0.44 1.87
C PHE A 13 13.30 0.74 2.19
N ILE A 14 13.78 1.73 2.96
CA ILE A 14 12.99 2.91 3.33
C ILE A 14 12.58 3.71 2.09
N LEU A 15 13.49 3.90 1.13
CA LEU A 15 13.19 4.60 -0.12
C LEU A 15 12.20 3.84 -0.98
N ALA A 16 12.33 2.51 -1.10
CA ALA A 16 11.38 1.69 -1.84
C ALA A 16 9.97 1.74 -1.22
N ALA A 17 9.88 1.63 0.12
CA ALA A 17 8.62 1.73 0.84
C ALA A 17 8.00 3.14 0.71
N SER A 18 8.82 4.19 0.83
CA SER A 18 8.37 5.58 0.68
C SER A 18 7.89 5.87 -0.74
N GLY A 19 8.61 5.37 -1.77
CA GLY A 19 8.22 5.49 -3.17
C GLY A 19 6.94 4.71 -3.50
N SER A 20 6.68 3.59 -2.82
CA SER A 20 5.41 2.87 -2.94
C SER A 20 4.24 3.61 -2.29
N ALA A 21 4.49 4.40 -1.24
CA ALA A 21 3.46 5.13 -0.51
C ALA A 21 3.14 6.50 -1.14
N VAL A 22 4.12 7.14 -1.79
CA VAL A 22 3.96 8.43 -2.46
C VAL A 22 3.57 8.22 -3.92
N GLY A 23 2.38 8.67 -4.31
CA GLY A 23 1.92 8.54 -5.69
C GLY A 23 0.91 9.61 -6.11
N LEU A 24 0.26 9.37 -7.25
CA LEU A 24 -0.71 10.29 -7.87
C LEU A 24 -1.85 10.70 -6.93
N GLY A 25 -2.31 9.78 -6.07
CA GLY A 25 -3.31 10.07 -5.05
C GLY A 25 -2.93 11.24 -4.13
N ASN A 26 -1.66 11.35 -3.74
CA ASN A 26 -1.19 12.43 -2.87
C ASN A 26 -1.04 13.76 -3.62
N ILE A 27 -0.76 13.72 -4.93
CA ILE A 27 -0.51 14.92 -5.73
C ILE A 27 -1.82 15.55 -6.20
N TRP A 28 -2.78 14.75 -6.66
CA TRP A 28 -4.01 15.26 -7.26
C TRP A 28 -5.26 15.07 -6.38
N GLY A 29 -5.29 14.00 -5.60
CA GLY A 29 -6.53 13.46 -5.03
C GLY A 29 -6.74 13.97 -3.63
N PHE A 30 -5.65 13.99 -2.86
CA PHE A 30 -5.63 14.57 -1.53
C PHE A 30 -5.97 16.06 -1.56
N PRO A 31 -5.34 16.93 -2.38
CA PRO A 31 -5.70 18.35 -2.42
C PRO A 31 -7.15 18.59 -2.87
N ALA A 32 -7.64 17.82 -3.86
CA ALA A 32 -9.03 17.91 -4.31
C ALA A 32 -10.04 17.57 -3.21
N GLN A 33 -9.74 16.56 -2.39
CA GLN A 33 -10.60 16.21 -1.25
C GLN A 33 -10.48 17.20 -0.10
N VAL A 34 -9.28 17.72 0.18
CA VAL A 34 -9.09 18.79 1.16
C VAL A 34 -9.92 20.01 0.77
N ALA A 35 -9.85 20.44 -0.49
CA ALA A 35 -10.61 21.60 -0.98
C ALA A 35 -12.13 21.39 -0.87
N SER A 36 -12.63 20.19 -1.16
CA SER A 36 -14.06 19.88 -1.17
C SER A 36 -14.66 19.60 0.22
N ASN A 37 -13.86 19.18 1.19
CA ASN A 37 -14.34 18.69 2.50
C ASN A 37 -14.00 19.63 3.68
N GLY A 38 -13.86 20.93 3.43
CA GLY A 38 -13.66 21.91 4.51
C GLY A 38 -12.20 22.16 4.92
N GLY A 39 -11.26 21.89 4.02
CA GLY A 39 -9.87 22.34 4.12
C GLY A 39 -9.15 21.80 5.36
N ALA A 40 -8.79 22.71 6.27
CA ALA A 40 -7.99 22.40 7.46
C ALA A 40 -8.69 21.42 8.41
N ALA A 41 -10.01 21.45 8.53
CA ALA A 41 -10.76 20.51 9.39
C ALA A 41 -10.65 19.07 8.87
N PHE A 42 -10.72 18.88 7.55
CA PHE A 42 -10.50 17.58 6.93
C PHE A 42 -9.06 17.09 7.13
N VAL A 43 -8.07 17.97 6.96
CA VAL A 43 -6.65 17.59 7.17
C VAL A 43 -6.42 17.14 8.62
N LEU A 44 -6.99 17.84 9.59
CA LEU A 44 -6.82 17.49 11.00
C LEU A 44 -7.44 16.12 11.31
N MET A 45 -8.66 15.85 10.84
CA MET A 45 -9.24 14.51 11.01
C MET A 45 -8.51 13.43 10.21
N TYR A 46 -8.04 13.74 9.00
CA TYR A 46 -7.23 12.84 8.19
C TYR A 46 -5.97 12.40 8.94
N LEU A 47 -5.26 13.34 9.58
CA LEU A 47 -4.07 13.02 10.37
C LEU A 47 -4.41 12.14 11.58
N ILE A 48 -5.48 12.47 12.31
CA ILE A 48 -5.92 11.67 13.47
C ILE A 48 -6.23 10.23 13.04
N LEU A 49 -7.01 10.05 11.98
CA LEU A 49 -7.35 8.72 11.45
C LEU A 49 -6.13 8.00 10.87
N ALA A 50 -5.20 8.72 10.24
CA ALA A 50 -3.96 8.14 9.75
C ALA A 50 -3.12 7.55 10.90
N PHE A 51 -2.99 8.26 12.02
CA PHE A 51 -2.25 7.75 13.17
C PHE A 51 -3.00 6.63 13.92
N LEU A 52 -4.32 6.69 14.00
CA LEU A 52 -5.12 5.70 14.75
C LEU A 52 -5.41 4.42 13.96
N LEU A 53 -5.55 4.50 12.64
CA LEU A 53 -5.95 3.38 11.80
C LEU A 53 -4.85 2.98 10.81
N ALA A 54 -4.34 3.93 10.02
CA ALA A 54 -3.37 3.59 8.98
C ALA A 54 -2.04 3.12 9.57
N TYR A 55 -1.55 3.75 10.64
CA TYR A 55 -0.28 3.37 11.28
C TYR A 55 -0.31 1.96 11.88
N PRO A 56 -1.31 1.55 12.70
CA PRO A 56 -1.38 0.18 13.20
C PRO A 56 -1.52 -0.86 12.09
N VAL A 57 -2.31 -0.56 11.05
CA VAL A 57 -2.46 -1.47 9.90
C VAL A 57 -1.13 -1.65 9.17
N LEU A 58 -0.41 -0.56 8.90
CA LEU A 58 0.91 -0.59 8.28
C LEU A 58 1.91 -1.43 9.12
N MET A 59 1.89 -1.26 10.44
CA MET A 59 2.73 -2.07 11.33
C MET A 59 2.36 -3.55 11.29
N ALA A 60 1.06 -3.87 11.24
CA ALA A 60 0.59 -5.25 11.09
C ALA A 60 1.06 -5.87 9.77
N GLU A 61 0.96 -5.13 8.66
CA GLU A 61 1.43 -5.59 7.34
C GLU A 61 2.94 -5.84 7.34
N PHE A 62 3.73 -4.93 7.91
CA PHE A 62 5.18 -5.13 8.03
C PHE A 62 5.54 -6.33 8.91
N LEU A 63 4.86 -6.52 10.04
CA LEU A 63 5.10 -7.66 10.92
C LEU A 63 4.79 -8.99 10.21
N ILE A 64 3.66 -9.07 9.52
CA ILE A 64 3.25 -10.28 8.78
C ILE A 64 4.22 -10.56 7.63
N GLY A 65 4.61 -9.53 6.87
CA GLY A 65 5.58 -9.65 5.78
C GLY A 65 6.94 -10.14 6.25
N ARG A 66 7.46 -9.59 7.36
CA ARG A 66 8.74 -9.99 7.95
C ARG A 66 8.70 -11.36 8.61
N ALA A 67 7.60 -11.74 9.26
CA ALA A 67 7.51 -13.03 9.94
C ALA A 67 7.36 -14.20 8.97
N THR A 68 6.73 -13.98 7.80
CA THR A 68 6.41 -15.05 6.86
C THR A 68 7.36 -15.14 5.68
N GLU A 69 8.10 -14.05 5.38
CA GLU A 69 9.04 -13.89 4.25
C GLU A 69 8.47 -14.41 2.91
N SER A 70 7.15 -14.27 2.74
CA SER A 70 6.40 -14.86 1.63
C SER A 70 5.47 -13.85 0.98
N ASN A 71 4.99 -14.20 -0.22
CA ASN A 71 4.03 -13.36 -0.96
C ASN A 71 2.74 -13.21 -0.15
N VAL A 72 1.98 -12.14 -0.41
CA VAL A 72 0.76 -11.76 0.35
C VAL A 72 -0.23 -12.93 0.51
N VAL A 73 -0.43 -13.75 -0.54
CA VAL A 73 -1.32 -14.93 -0.51
C VAL A 73 -0.83 -15.98 0.48
N ASP A 74 0.46 -16.30 0.44
CA ASP A 74 1.05 -17.30 1.34
C ASP A 74 1.23 -16.78 2.75
N ALA A 75 1.54 -15.49 2.90
CA ALA A 75 1.67 -14.82 4.19
C ALA A 75 0.34 -14.87 4.95
N LEU A 76 -0.77 -14.47 4.31
CA LEU A 76 -2.10 -14.53 4.90
C LEU A 76 -2.58 -15.97 5.09
N GLY A 77 -2.23 -16.89 4.19
CA GLY A 77 -2.47 -18.32 4.37
C GLY A 77 -1.80 -18.91 5.60
N LYS A 78 -0.53 -18.55 5.86
CA LYS A 78 0.24 -18.97 7.04
C LYS A 78 -0.32 -18.39 8.34
N VAL A 79 -0.73 -17.12 8.33
CA VAL A 79 -1.33 -16.46 9.50
C VAL A 79 -2.70 -17.06 9.85
N SER A 80 -3.55 -17.28 8.85
CA SER A 80 -4.90 -17.85 9.06
C SER A 80 -4.92 -19.37 9.24
N LYS A 81 -3.80 -20.07 9.02
CA LYS A 81 -3.69 -21.54 9.00
C LYS A 81 -4.80 -22.23 8.18
N GLY A 82 -5.24 -21.60 7.09
CA GLY A 82 -6.44 -22.03 6.35
C GLY A 82 -6.59 -21.40 4.97
N LEU A 83 -7.56 -21.91 4.21
CA LEU A 83 -7.87 -21.49 2.84
C LEU A 83 -8.46 -20.07 2.75
N SER A 84 -9.14 -19.62 3.80
CA SER A 84 -9.73 -18.27 3.91
C SER A 84 -8.68 -17.16 3.77
N GLY A 85 -7.54 -17.28 4.46
CA GLY A 85 -6.45 -16.30 4.36
C GLY A 85 -5.85 -16.21 2.96
N ARG A 86 -5.72 -17.35 2.25
CA ARG A 86 -5.25 -17.37 0.87
C ARG A 86 -6.25 -16.71 -0.09
N LEU A 87 -7.54 -16.95 0.10
CA LEU A 87 -8.61 -16.31 -0.68
C LEU A 87 -8.56 -14.79 -0.55
N VAL A 88 -8.43 -14.27 0.68
CA VAL A 88 -8.29 -12.82 0.91
C VAL A 88 -7.04 -12.26 0.21
N GLY A 89 -5.91 -12.96 0.29
CA GLY A 89 -4.71 -12.54 -0.43
C GLY A 89 -4.87 -12.53 -1.95
N MET A 90 -5.59 -13.52 -2.52
CA MET A 90 -5.86 -13.54 -3.97
C MET A 90 -6.76 -12.39 -4.39
N TRP A 91 -7.79 -12.09 -3.60
CA TRP A 91 -8.63 -10.90 -3.82
C TRP A 91 -7.80 -9.62 -3.77
N GLY A 92 -6.86 -9.51 -2.83
CA GLY A 92 -5.92 -8.39 -2.76
C GLY A 92 -5.11 -8.21 -4.04
N ILE A 93 -4.60 -9.29 -4.63
CA ILE A 93 -3.86 -9.24 -5.91
C ILE A 93 -4.74 -8.72 -7.05
N VAL A 94 -5.99 -9.20 -7.14
CA VAL A 94 -6.96 -8.74 -8.15
C VAL A 94 -7.21 -7.24 -7.98
N THR A 95 -7.50 -6.79 -6.76
CA THR A 95 -7.75 -5.38 -6.45
C THR A 95 -6.55 -4.50 -6.82
N VAL A 96 -5.34 -4.87 -6.43
CA VAL A 96 -4.12 -4.11 -6.75
C VAL A 96 -3.88 -4.08 -8.27
N SER A 97 -4.17 -5.16 -8.98
CA SER A 97 -4.03 -5.22 -10.44
C SER A 97 -4.99 -4.27 -11.15
N LEU A 98 -6.24 -4.18 -10.68
CA LEU A 98 -7.23 -3.23 -11.20
C LEU A 98 -6.85 -1.78 -10.92
N ILE A 99 -6.35 -1.50 -9.70
CA ILE A 99 -5.83 -0.17 -9.36
C ILE A 99 -4.65 0.19 -10.27
N LEU A 100 -3.72 -0.75 -10.50
CA LEU A 100 -2.57 -0.52 -11.38
C LEU A 100 -2.99 -0.22 -12.83
N ALA A 101 -4.01 -0.92 -13.35
CA ALA A 101 -4.54 -0.64 -14.69
C ALA A 101 -5.08 0.79 -14.80
N PHE A 102 -5.83 1.26 -13.80
CA PHE A 102 -6.30 2.65 -13.74
C PHE A 102 -5.14 3.64 -13.64
N TYR A 103 -4.18 3.39 -12.73
CA TYR A 103 -2.99 4.23 -12.56
C TYR A 103 -2.12 4.30 -13.82
N GLY A 104 -2.05 3.21 -14.60
CA GLY A 104 -1.34 3.17 -15.87
C GLY A 104 -1.94 4.12 -16.92
N ILE A 105 -3.27 4.23 -16.98
CA ILE A 105 -3.95 5.18 -17.89
C ILE A 105 -3.63 6.62 -17.48
N VAL A 106 -3.75 6.95 -16.19
CA VAL A 106 -3.46 8.30 -15.68
C VAL A 106 -1.98 8.66 -15.86
N GLY A 107 -1.07 7.72 -15.59
CA GLY A 107 0.36 7.89 -15.87
C GLY A 107 0.66 8.09 -17.36
N GLY A 108 -0.09 7.41 -18.23
CA GLY A 108 -0.02 7.61 -19.69
C GLY A 108 -0.35 9.04 -20.11
N TRP A 109 -1.37 9.64 -19.51
CA TRP A 109 -1.69 11.06 -19.77
C TRP A 109 -0.54 11.98 -19.36
N MET A 110 0.09 11.73 -18.21
CA MET A 110 1.22 12.53 -17.74
C MET A 110 2.49 12.40 -18.59
N LEU A 111 2.67 11.28 -19.31
CA LEU A 111 3.79 11.11 -20.24
C LEU A 111 3.51 11.72 -21.62
N SER A 112 2.23 11.83 -22.00
CA SER A 112 1.83 12.43 -23.28
C SER A 112 1.85 13.96 -23.29
N TYR A 113 1.72 14.56 -22.11
CA TYR A 113 1.81 16.01 -21.88
C TYR A 113 3.23 16.38 -21.42
#